data_AF-A0A0C3S632-F1
#
_entry.id   AF-A0A0C3S632-F1
#
_cell.length_a   1.000
_cell.length_b   1.000
_cell.length_c   1.000
_cell.angle_alpha   90.00
_cell.angle_beta   90.00
_cell.angle_gamma   90.00
#
_symmetry.space_group_name_H-M   'P 1'
#
loop_
_entity.id
_entity.type
_entity.pdbx_description
1 polymer ?
#
loop_
_entity_poly.entity_id
_entity_poly.type
_entity_poly.pdbx_seq_one_letter_code
_entity_poly.pdbx_strand_id
1 'polypeptide(L)'
;MSSPLLPDFVPCLTHLSDEVLLHILSYLPLTSLIVARGVCKLWRSLIPGSHIPDYRRRLLELYLRALESPAFHATRKQVLAQLYPFNRNHFIARLPKSIPEDFRCWVLEWPERAVIGILWPGIRHARNPHSDADLIADRGTVMLSVSILNRLSFQPPAPGTITAVMPSRPVEGETGQALLLDDAFVKGWQTSKLLMLRGTFEGADLSGRVYQLGGTKGTLDKPVANSWTDYLTQELEREATWLRERERTC
;
A
#
# COMPACT_ATOMS: atom_id res chain seq x y z
N MET A 1 -52.49 14.66 14.17
CA MET A 1 -51.42 14.76 15.17
C MET A 1 -50.19 15.25 14.45
N SER A 2 -49.89 16.55 14.57
CA SER A 2 -48.82 17.22 13.85
C SER A 2 -47.51 17.05 14.63
N SER A 3 -46.52 16.40 14.03
CA SER A 3 -45.17 16.33 14.59
C SER A 3 -44.55 17.73 14.64
N PRO A 4 -43.98 18.17 15.77
CA PRO A 4 -43.27 19.44 15.84
C PRO A 4 -41.98 19.33 15.04
N LEU A 5 -41.81 20.22 14.07
CA LEU A 5 -40.56 20.44 13.36
C LEU A 5 -39.51 20.86 14.40
N LEU A 6 -38.55 19.97 14.68
CA LEU A 6 -37.35 20.33 15.42
C LEU A 6 -36.64 21.44 14.61
N PRO A 7 -36.25 22.56 15.25
CA PRO A 7 -35.50 23.60 14.56
C PRO A 7 -34.23 23.01 13.98
N ASP A 8 -33.93 23.35 12.73
CA ASP A 8 -32.73 22.99 11.99
C ASP A 8 -31.47 23.52 12.70
N PHE A 9 -31.07 22.86 13.78
CA PHE A 9 -29.73 23.01 14.36
C PHE A 9 -28.77 22.25 13.44
N VAL A 10 -28.49 22.84 12.28
CA VAL A 10 -27.22 22.61 11.59
C VAL A 10 -26.26 23.62 12.20
N PRO A 11 -25.48 23.27 13.24
CA PRO A 11 -24.44 24.17 13.73
C PRO A 11 -23.55 24.55 12.56
N CYS A 12 -23.58 25.84 12.21
CA CYS A 12 -22.87 26.36 11.06
C CYS A 12 -21.38 26.29 11.37
N LEU A 13 -20.72 25.25 10.84
CA LEU A 13 -19.26 25.12 10.79
C LEU A 13 -18.59 26.34 10.13
N THR A 14 -19.36 27.19 9.46
CA THR A 14 -18.96 28.49 8.89
C THR A 14 -18.60 29.55 9.93
N HIS A 15 -18.90 29.35 11.22
CA HIS A 15 -18.53 30.28 12.29
C HIS A 15 -17.20 29.93 12.97
N LEU A 16 -16.57 28.81 12.63
CA LEU A 16 -15.25 28.47 13.14
C LEU A 16 -14.17 29.27 12.40
N SER A 17 -13.12 29.68 13.12
CA SER A 17 -11.96 30.30 12.50
C SER A 17 -11.15 29.27 11.69
N ASP A 18 -10.40 29.75 10.71
CA ASP A 18 -9.59 28.89 9.84
C ASP A 18 -8.56 28.09 10.66
N GLU A 19 -8.01 28.64 11.74
CA GLU A 19 -7.06 27.94 12.61
C GLU A 19 -7.69 26.72 13.30
N VAL A 20 -8.93 26.85 13.77
CA VAL A 20 -9.67 25.73 14.38
C VAL A 20 -9.98 24.67 13.32
N LEU A 21 -10.36 25.08 12.11
CA LEU A 21 -10.61 24.14 11.01
C LEU A 21 -9.33 23.39 10.60
N LEU A 22 -8.20 24.09 10.46
CA LEU A 22 -6.90 23.48 10.17
C LEU A 22 -6.48 22.51 11.27
N HIS A 23 -6.73 22.85 12.53
CA HIS A 23 -6.47 21.96 13.65
C HIS A 23 -7.33 20.70 13.59
N ILE A 24 -8.64 20.83 13.38
CA ILE A 24 -9.56 19.69 13.21
C ILE A 24 -9.10 18.79 12.05
N LEU A 25 -8.80 19.38 10.88
CA LEU A 25 -8.33 18.65 9.70
C LEU A 25 -7.05 17.83 9.97
N SER A 26 -6.16 18.30 10.84
CA SER A 26 -4.90 17.60 11.17
C SER A 26 -5.12 16.24 11.88
N TYR A 27 -6.25 16.06 12.57
CA TYR A 27 -6.60 14.83 13.29
C TYR A 27 -7.53 13.90 12.51
N LEU A 28 -8.03 14.32 11.36
CA LEU A 28 -8.96 13.50 10.59
C LEU A 28 -8.24 12.27 9.99
N PRO A 29 -8.86 11.08 10.03
CA PRO A 29 -8.38 9.94 9.28
C PRO A 29 -8.52 10.20 7.77
N LEU A 30 -7.79 9.44 6.96
CA LEU A 30 -7.74 9.55 5.50
C LEU A 30 -9.14 9.51 4.87
N THR A 31 -10.01 8.61 5.33
CA THR A 31 -11.40 8.52 4.84
C THR A 31 -12.17 9.82 5.08
N SER A 32 -12.04 10.40 6.27
CA SER A 32 -12.66 11.69 6.61
C SER A 32 -12.06 12.84 5.83
N LEU A 33 -10.74 12.83 5.57
CA LEU A 33 -10.07 13.82 4.72
C LEU A 33 -10.57 13.77 3.27
N ILE A 34 -10.78 12.56 2.72
CA ILE A 34 -11.35 12.36 1.39
C ILE A 34 -12.76 12.94 1.31
N VAL A 35 -13.61 12.63 2.30
CA VAL A 35 -14.99 13.16 2.37
C VAL A 35 -14.98 14.68 2.55
N ALA A 36 -14.17 15.19 3.49
CA ALA A 36 -13.98 16.61 3.77
C ALA A 36 -13.68 17.43 2.50
N ARG A 37 -12.81 16.93 1.63
CA ARG A 37 -12.47 17.58 0.35
C ARG A 37 -13.67 17.70 -0.62
N GLY A 38 -14.65 16.82 -0.46
CA GLY A 38 -15.90 16.80 -1.22
C GLY A 38 -16.99 17.74 -0.68
N VAL A 39 -16.88 18.23 0.55
CA VAL A 39 -17.93 19.03 1.22
C VAL A 39 -18.12 20.39 0.56
N CYS A 40 -17.07 21.23 0.52
CA CYS A 40 -17.13 22.53 -0.14
C CYS A 40 -15.74 23.02 -0.59
N LYS A 41 -15.70 24.17 -1.29
CA LYS A 41 -14.45 24.80 -1.76
C LYS A 41 -13.50 25.18 -0.62
N LEU A 42 -14.04 25.69 0.50
CA LEU A 42 -13.25 26.08 1.68
C LEU A 42 -12.48 24.90 2.27
N TRP A 43 -13.15 23.78 2.53
CA TRP A 43 -12.49 22.59 3.09
C TRP A 43 -11.41 22.05 2.15
N ARG A 44 -11.68 22.07 0.84
CA ARG A 44 -10.71 21.67 -0.18
C ARG A 44 -9.46 22.55 -0.20
N SER A 45 -9.59 23.86 0.03
CA SER A 45 -8.46 24.79 0.09
C SER A 45 -7.70 24.76 1.41
N LEU A 46 -8.35 24.38 2.52
CA LEU A 46 -7.71 24.28 3.83
C LEU A 46 -6.84 23.02 4.00
N ILE A 47 -7.23 21.90 3.40
CA ILE A 47 -6.52 20.61 3.55
C ILE A 47 -5.01 20.70 3.23
N PRO A 48 -4.55 21.35 2.15
CA PRO A 48 -3.11 21.51 1.90
C PRO A 48 -2.37 22.28 3.01
N GLY A 49 -3.04 23.20 3.69
CA GLY A 49 -2.48 24.04 4.75
C GLY A 49 -2.51 23.42 6.14
N SER A 50 -3.22 22.33 6.36
CA SER A 50 -3.31 21.71 7.68
C SER A 50 -2.09 20.84 8.00
N HIS A 51 -1.81 20.66 9.29
CA HIS A 51 -0.68 19.85 9.79
C HIS A 51 -0.96 18.34 9.72
N ILE A 52 -1.49 17.85 8.59
CA ILE A 52 -1.69 16.42 8.35
C ILE A 52 -0.32 15.73 8.25
N PRO A 53 -0.12 14.59 8.94
CA PRO A 53 1.11 13.80 8.81
C PRO A 53 1.44 13.45 7.37
N ASP A 54 2.73 13.51 7.00
CA ASP A 54 3.19 13.35 5.62
C ASP A 54 2.72 12.06 4.96
N TYR A 55 2.75 10.93 5.68
CA TYR A 55 2.28 9.65 5.14
C TYR A 55 0.80 9.70 4.72
N ARG A 56 -0.06 10.36 5.51
CA ARG A 56 -1.49 10.48 5.24
C ARG A 56 -1.74 11.47 4.11
N ARG A 57 -0.96 12.55 4.03
CA ARG A 57 -0.97 13.51 2.92
C ARG A 57 -0.63 12.84 1.59
N ARG A 58 0.47 12.06 1.54
CA ARG A 58 0.87 11.32 0.34
C ARG A 58 -0.20 10.32 -0.10
N LEU A 59 -0.85 9.61 0.83
CA LEU A 59 -1.96 8.72 0.50
C LEU A 59 -3.19 9.48 -0.02
N LEU A 60 -3.50 10.65 0.54
CA LEU A 60 -4.57 11.49 0.02
C LEU A 60 -4.28 11.96 -1.42
N GLU A 61 -3.06 12.40 -1.69
CA GLU A 61 -2.62 12.77 -3.04
C GLU A 61 -2.69 11.58 -4.01
N LEU A 62 -2.23 10.41 -3.58
CA LEU A 62 -2.33 9.18 -4.36
C LEU A 62 -3.78 8.82 -4.67
N TYR A 63 -4.69 8.96 -3.69
CA TYR A 63 -6.12 8.71 -3.90
C TYR A 63 -6.69 9.63 -4.99
N LEU A 64 -6.34 10.91 -4.96
CA LEU A 64 -6.78 11.87 -5.98
C LEU A 64 -6.21 11.53 -7.35
N ARG A 65 -4.93 11.18 -7.44
CA ARG A 65 -4.30 10.72 -8.70
C ARG A 65 -4.96 9.45 -9.23
N ALA A 66 -5.30 8.51 -8.36
CA ALA A 66 -5.99 7.28 -8.75
C ALA A 66 -7.37 7.60 -9.37
N LEU A 67 -8.12 8.54 -8.80
CA LEU A 67 -9.41 8.97 -9.36
C LEU A 67 -9.31 9.63 -10.74
N GLU A 68 -8.14 10.18 -11.09
CA GLU A 68 -7.88 10.79 -12.40
C GLU A 68 -7.27 9.79 -13.41
N SER A 69 -6.86 8.60 -12.95
CA SER A 69 -6.16 7.61 -13.77
C SER A 69 -7.14 6.77 -14.62
N PRO A 70 -6.99 6.75 -15.96
CA PRO A 70 -7.78 5.88 -16.83
C PRO A 70 -7.62 4.39 -16.49
N ALA A 71 -6.42 3.97 -16.09
CA ALA A 71 -6.16 2.59 -15.68
C ALA A 71 -6.94 2.18 -14.44
N PHE A 72 -7.05 3.06 -13.46
CA PHE A 72 -7.87 2.81 -12.27
C PHE A 72 -9.34 2.60 -12.64
N HIS A 73 -9.88 3.40 -13.58
CA HIS A 73 -11.25 3.20 -14.07
C HIS A 73 -11.42 1.87 -14.82
N ALA A 74 -10.45 1.50 -15.66
CA ALA A 74 -10.49 0.28 -16.44
C ALA A 74 -10.50 -0.99 -15.57
N THR A 75 -9.71 -1.02 -14.49
CA THR A 75 -9.60 -2.19 -13.59
C THR A 75 -10.67 -2.22 -12.51
N ARG A 76 -11.36 -1.10 -12.24
CA ARG A 76 -12.31 -0.94 -11.12
C ARG A 76 -13.38 -2.02 -11.05
N LYS A 77 -14.03 -2.36 -12.17
CA LYS A 77 -15.12 -3.35 -12.17
C LYS A 77 -14.62 -4.73 -11.74
N GLN A 78 -13.44 -5.12 -12.22
CA GLN A 78 -12.81 -6.39 -11.88
C GLN A 78 -12.38 -6.42 -10.40
N VAL A 79 -11.76 -5.34 -9.91
CA VAL A 79 -11.35 -5.21 -8.52
C VAL A 79 -12.56 -5.32 -7.57
N LEU A 80 -13.63 -4.58 -7.84
CA LEU A 80 -14.85 -4.60 -7.01
C LEU A 80 -15.49 -5.99 -6.94
N ALA A 81 -15.46 -6.75 -8.03
CA ALA A 81 -15.99 -8.12 -8.06
C ALA A 81 -15.18 -9.10 -7.19
N GLN A 82 -13.93 -8.77 -6.85
CA GLN A 82 -13.03 -9.62 -6.08
C GLN A 82 -12.89 -9.21 -4.61
N LEU A 83 -13.47 -8.08 -4.21
CA LEU A 83 -13.44 -7.64 -2.81
C LEU A 83 -14.19 -8.64 -1.93
N TYR A 84 -13.66 -8.86 -0.73
CA TYR A 84 -14.31 -9.65 0.30
C TYR A 84 -14.23 -8.94 1.66
N PRO A 85 -15.11 -9.31 2.62
CA PRO A 85 -15.05 -8.76 3.97
C PRO A 85 -13.68 -8.96 4.60
N PHE A 86 -12.95 -7.87 4.83
CA PHE A 86 -11.57 -7.90 5.31
C PHE A 86 -11.46 -7.22 6.68
N ASN A 87 -11.05 -7.99 7.69
CA ASN A 87 -10.82 -7.46 9.04
C ASN A 87 -9.43 -6.82 9.14
N ARG A 88 -9.38 -5.51 8.89
CA ARG A 88 -8.17 -4.67 8.90
C ARG A 88 -7.40 -4.75 10.22
N ASN A 89 -8.09 -4.65 11.35
CA ASN A 89 -7.47 -4.67 12.68
C ASN A 89 -6.84 -6.02 13.01
N HIS A 90 -7.54 -7.11 12.69
CA HIS A 90 -6.99 -8.45 12.86
C HIS A 90 -5.76 -8.69 11.97
N PHE A 91 -5.76 -8.17 10.73
CA PHE A 91 -4.59 -8.24 9.87
C PHE A 91 -3.39 -7.49 10.47
N ILE A 92 -3.59 -6.23 10.90
CA ILE A 92 -2.52 -5.45 11.56
C ILE A 92 -2.01 -6.12 12.84
N ALA A 93 -2.90 -6.72 13.65
CA ALA A 93 -2.52 -7.41 14.88
C ALA A 93 -1.62 -8.64 14.66
N ARG A 94 -1.64 -9.23 13.46
CA ARG A 94 -0.77 -10.35 13.06
C ARG A 94 0.60 -9.91 12.55
N LEU A 95 0.77 -8.62 12.27
CA LEU A 95 2.03 -8.07 11.81
C LEU A 95 2.96 -7.73 12.99
N PRO A 96 4.25 -7.49 12.73
CA PRO A 96 5.17 -6.97 13.74
C PRO A 96 4.67 -5.67 14.36
N LYS A 97 5.04 -5.40 15.62
CA LYS A 97 4.60 -4.18 16.33
C LYS A 97 5.07 -2.88 15.64
N SER A 98 6.26 -2.91 15.05
CA SER A 98 6.84 -1.82 14.25
C SER A 98 6.67 -2.13 12.77
N ILE A 99 5.74 -1.42 12.12
CA ILE A 99 5.53 -1.45 10.67
C ILE A 99 5.56 -0.01 10.15
N PRO A 100 5.82 0.20 8.85
CA PRO A 100 5.82 1.54 8.25
C PRO A 100 4.46 2.22 8.43
N GLU A 101 4.46 3.47 8.88
CA GLU A 101 3.23 4.20 9.20
C GLU A 101 2.34 4.42 7.97
N ASP A 102 2.93 4.61 6.79
CA ASP A 102 2.17 4.76 5.54
C ASP A 102 1.49 3.45 5.13
N PHE A 103 2.17 2.31 5.26
CA PHE A 103 1.56 0.99 5.08
C PHE A 103 0.44 0.72 6.09
N ARG A 104 0.67 1.02 7.37
CA ARG A 104 -0.35 0.90 8.43
C ARG A 104 -1.57 1.76 8.11
N CYS A 105 -1.35 3.04 7.81
CA CYS A 105 -2.40 3.99 7.45
C CYS A 105 -3.16 3.52 6.20
N TRP A 106 -2.48 2.97 5.20
CA TRP A 106 -3.12 2.41 4.01
C TRP A 106 -4.02 1.21 4.36
N VAL A 107 -3.55 0.21 5.10
CA VAL A 107 -4.40 -0.94 5.47
C VAL A 107 -5.62 -0.50 6.29
N LEU A 108 -5.44 0.41 7.25
CA LEU A 108 -6.50 0.81 8.18
C LEU A 108 -7.49 1.79 7.56
N GLU A 109 -7.01 2.76 6.79
CA GLU A 109 -7.78 3.95 6.39
C GLU A 109 -8.04 4.02 4.87
N TRP A 110 -7.37 3.24 4.02
CA TRP A 110 -7.60 3.32 2.57
C TRP A 110 -9.02 2.87 2.18
N PRO A 111 -9.70 3.57 1.25
CA PRO A 111 -10.99 3.12 0.74
C PRO A 111 -10.84 1.81 -0.05
N GLU A 112 -11.48 0.73 0.40
CA GLU A 112 -11.39 -0.59 -0.26
C GLU A 112 -11.89 -0.59 -1.72
N ARG A 113 -12.72 0.40 -2.09
CA ARG A 113 -13.22 0.58 -3.46
C ARG A 113 -12.27 1.36 -4.35
N ALA A 114 -11.16 1.85 -3.80
CA ALA A 114 -10.13 2.60 -4.50
C ALA A 114 -8.80 1.85 -4.55
N VAL A 115 -8.84 0.52 -4.54
CA VAL A 115 -7.64 -0.30 -4.60
C VAL A 115 -6.93 -0.11 -5.93
N ILE A 116 -5.60 -0.02 -5.86
CA ILE A 116 -4.69 0.03 -7.00
C ILE A 116 -4.20 -1.40 -7.23
N GLY A 117 -4.47 -1.94 -8.42
CA GLY A 117 -4.19 -3.31 -8.80
C GLY A 117 -4.78 -4.36 -7.88
N ILE A 118 -3.94 -5.35 -7.52
CA ILE A 118 -4.30 -6.51 -6.69
C ILE A 118 -3.63 -6.50 -5.32
N LEU A 119 -3.03 -5.36 -4.94
CA LEU A 119 -2.19 -5.24 -3.75
C LEU A 119 -2.98 -5.27 -2.44
N TRP A 120 -4.30 -5.05 -2.48
CA TRP A 120 -5.14 -5.00 -1.28
C TRP A 120 -5.30 -6.38 -0.62
N PRO A 121 -5.04 -6.51 0.69
CA PRO A 121 -5.17 -7.79 1.39
C PRO A 121 -6.59 -8.36 1.36
N GLY A 122 -7.60 -7.51 1.15
CA GLY A 122 -9.01 -7.89 1.04
C GLY A 122 -9.48 -8.28 -0.38
N ILE A 123 -8.58 -8.69 -1.27
CA ILE A 123 -8.91 -9.25 -2.60
C ILE A 123 -8.78 -10.78 -2.58
N ARG A 124 -9.81 -11.49 -3.06
CA ARG A 124 -9.89 -12.97 -3.00
C ARG A 124 -8.82 -13.68 -3.83
N HIS A 125 -8.40 -13.07 -4.93
CA HIS A 125 -7.49 -13.67 -5.92
C HIS A 125 -6.40 -12.66 -6.25
N ALA A 126 -5.53 -12.37 -5.28
CA ALA A 126 -4.40 -11.47 -5.49
C ALA A 126 -3.38 -11.98 -6.55
N ARG A 127 -3.68 -13.03 -7.34
CA ARG A 127 -2.93 -13.43 -8.55
C ARG A 127 -3.79 -14.04 -9.67
N ASN A 128 -3.19 -13.87 -10.85
CA ASN A 128 -3.60 -13.89 -12.26
C ASN A 128 -4.61 -14.97 -12.75
N PRO A 129 -5.73 -14.59 -13.41
CA PRO A 129 -6.50 -15.49 -14.29
C PRO A 129 -5.85 -15.67 -15.69
N HIS A 130 -4.74 -14.99 -15.99
CA HIS A 130 -4.03 -15.05 -17.28
C HIS A 130 -2.64 -15.70 -17.22
N SER A 131 -2.23 -16.30 -16.10
CA SER A 131 -1.08 -17.20 -16.11
C SER A 131 -1.56 -18.59 -16.50
N ASP A 132 -1.37 -18.96 -17.76
CA ASP A 132 -1.41 -20.37 -18.14
C ASP A 132 -0.41 -21.15 -17.25
N ALA A 133 -0.83 -22.36 -16.92
CA ALA A 133 -0.31 -23.21 -15.86
C ALA A 133 1.22 -23.25 -15.78
N ASP A 134 1.80 -22.54 -14.81
CA ASP A 134 3.11 -22.90 -14.28
C ASP A 134 3.28 -22.47 -12.82
N LEU A 135 3.29 -23.51 -11.96
CA LEU A 135 4.10 -23.64 -10.76
C LEU A 135 3.82 -22.70 -9.58
N ILE A 136 2.71 -23.03 -8.92
CA ILE A 136 2.56 -23.44 -7.51
C ILE A 136 1.19 -22.91 -7.09
N ALA A 137 0.26 -23.84 -6.85
CA ALA A 137 -1.05 -23.53 -6.31
C ALA A 137 -0.88 -22.93 -4.91
N ASP A 138 -0.81 -21.60 -4.82
CA ASP A 138 -0.78 -20.89 -3.56
C ASP A 138 -2.03 -19.99 -3.46
N ARG A 139 -2.96 -20.45 -2.63
CA ARG A 139 -4.29 -19.85 -2.46
C ARG A 139 -4.23 -18.77 -1.40
N GLY A 140 -4.29 -17.52 -1.86
CA GLY A 140 -4.61 -16.36 -1.03
C GLY A 140 -3.40 -15.86 -0.26
N THR A 141 -2.97 -14.64 -0.57
CA THR A 141 -2.17 -13.73 0.27
C THR A 141 -1.42 -14.45 1.39
N VAL A 142 -0.41 -15.23 1.04
CA VAL A 142 0.47 -15.84 2.04
C VAL A 142 1.20 -14.68 2.71
N MET A 143 0.66 -14.25 3.86
CA MET A 143 1.53 -13.93 4.98
C MET A 143 2.43 -15.13 5.10
N LEU A 144 3.67 -15.01 4.61
CA LEU A 144 4.70 -16.02 4.79
C LEU A 144 4.70 -16.36 6.27
N SER A 145 4.09 -17.49 6.62
CA SER A 145 3.67 -17.75 7.99
C SER A 145 4.93 -18.03 8.81
N VAL A 146 5.43 -17.00 9.48
CA VAL A 146 6.23 -17.00 10.72
C VAL A 146 7.50 -17.90 10.74
N SER A 147 7.86 -18.52 9.61
CA SER A 147 8.97 -19.46 9.48
C SER A 147 9.85 -19.14 8.27
N ILE A 148 9.30 -18.48 7.24
CA ILE A 148 10.05 -17.95 6.09
C ILE A 148 10.55 -16.53 6.38
N LEU A 149 9.78 -15.73 7.14
CA LEU A 149 10.15 -14.37 7.53
C LEU A 149 11.33 -14.27 8.51
N ASN A 150 11.67 -15.37 9.19
CA ASN A 150 12.88 -15.45 10.03
C ASN A 150 14.09 -16.00 9.27
N ARG A 151 13.96 -16.16 7.95
CA ARG A 151 14.98 -16.74 7.09
C ARG A 151 15.25 -15.80 5.94
N LEU A 152 15.30 -14.49 6.11
CA LEU A 152 16.03 -13.65 5.17
C LEU A 152 17.31 -13.27 5.91
N SER A 153 18.40 -13.98 5.64
CA SER A 153 19.72 -13.47 6.03
C SER A 153 20.18 -12.57 4.93
N PHE A 154 20.47 -11.34 5.29
CA PHE A 154 21.28 -10.50 4.44
C PHE A 154 22.71 -10.98 4.64
N GLN A 155 23.40 -11.24 3.54
CA GLN A 155 24.83 -11.47 3.55
C GLN A 155 25.45 -10.43 2.63
N PRO A 156 26.52 -9.74 3.04
CA PRO A 156 27.27 -8.87 2.14
C PRO A 156 28.01 -9.75 1.12
N PRO A 157 27.70 -9.70 -0.18
CA PRO A 157 28.45 -10.38 -1.21
C PRO A 157 29.18 -9.33 -2.03
N ALA A 158 30.51 -9.27 -1.90
CA ALA A 158 31.32 -8.19 -2.48
C ALA A 158 30.94 -6.78 -1.94
N PRO A 159 31.83 -5.78 -2.05
CA PRO A 159 31.53 -4.42 -1.61
C PRO A 159 30.32 -3.83 -2.36
N GLY A 160 29.28 -3.41 -1.63
CA GLY A 160 28.14 -2.67 -2.18
C GLY A 160 26.97 -3.50 -2.72
N THR A 161 26.98 -4.82 -2.51
CA THR A 161 25.84 -5.69 -2.84
C THR A 161 25.25 -6.30 -1.58
N ILE A 162 23.96 -6.67 -1.61
CA ILE A 162 23.28 -7.34 -0.49
C ILE A 162 22.56 -8.56 -1.08
N THR A 163 22.94 -9.78 -0.70
CA THR A 163 22.13 -10.95 -1.07
C THR A 163 21.15 -11.24 0.04
N ALA A 164 19.86 -11.17 -0.29
CA ALA A 164 18.82 -11.81 0.51
C ALA A 164 18.90 -13.32 0.25
N VAL A 165 19.54 -14.05 1.16
CA VAL A 165 19.52 -15.51 1.13
C VAL A 165 18.38 -15.96 2.02
N MET A 166 17.72 -17.05 1.64
CA MET A 166 16.76 -17.71 2.51
C MET A 166 17.39 -18.87 3.29
N PRO A 167 18.18 -18.64 4.36
CA PRO A 167 18.93 -19.71 4.99
C PRO A 167 17.99 -20.67 5.72
N SER A 168 18.36 -21.95 5.75
CA SER A 168 17.65 -22.94 6.55
C SER A 168 17.80 -22.71 8.07
N ARG A 169 18.73 -21.85 8.50
CA ARG A 169 19.05 -21.50 9.89
C ARG A 169 19.19 -19.97 10.07
N PRO A 170 18.79 -19.40 11.21
CA PRO A 170 18.95 -17.97 11.48
C PRO A 170 20.44 -17.59 11.54
N VAL A 171 20.79 -16.43 10.98
CA VAL A 171 22.14 -15.84 11.06
C VAL A 171 22.15 -14.84 12.22
N GLU A 172 23.14 -14.92 13.11
CA GLU A 172 23.26 -13.99 14.24
C GLU A 172 23.53 -12.56 13.75
N GLY A 173 22.81 -11.59 14.30
CA GLY A 173 23.09 -10.16 14.14
C GLY A 173 22.22 -9.39 13.13
N GLU A 174 21.58 -10.06 12.17
CA GLU A 174 20.77 -9.39 11.14
C GLU A 174 19.35 -9.96 11.07
N THR A 175 18.37 -9.13 11.40
CA THR A 175 16.95 -9.51 11.37
C THR A 175 16.16 -8.57 10.46
N GLY A 176 15.47 -9.13 9.47
CA GLY A 176 14.52 -8.41 8.64
C GLY A 176 13.18 -9.15 8.58
N GLN A 177 12.08 -8.40 8.59
CA GLN A 177 10.74 -8.92 8.36
C GLN A 177 10.18 -8.20 7.14
N ALA A 178 9.65 -8.97 6.19
CA ALA A 178 9.13 -8.46 4.93
C ALA A 178 7.71 -8.97 4.66
N LEU A 179 7.03 -8.38 3.68
CA LEU A 179 5.78 -8.86 3.13
C LEU A 179 6.01 -9.13 1.64
N LEU A 180 5.70 -10.36 1.19
CA LEU A 180 5.70 -10.69 -0.22
C LEU A 180 4.50 -10.02 -0.89
N LEU A 181 4.77 -9.12 -1.82
CA LEU A 181 3.77 -8.35 -2.54
C LEU A 181 3.37 -9.04 -3.85
N ASP A 182 4.38 -9.49 -4.59
CA ASP A 182 4.23 -10.04 -5.93
C ASP A 182 5.31 -11.07 -6.19
N ASP A 183 5.02 -12.00 -7.09
CA ASP A 183 5.94 -13.04 -7.53
C ASP A 183 5.53 -13.50 -8.92
N ALA A 184 6.45 -13.35 -9.86
CA ALA A 184 6.21 -13.61 -11.27
C ALA A 184 7.38 -14.39 -11.87
N PHE A 185 7.10 -15.36 -12.72
CA PHE A 185 8.13 -16.02 -13.52
C PHE A 185 8.32 -15.26 -14.84
N VAL A 186 9.48 -14.62 -15.01
CA VAL A 186 9.84 -13.89 -16.22
C VAL A 186 11.03 -14.58 -16.87
N LYS A 187 10.83 -15.14 -18.07
CA LYS A 187 11.88 -15.83 -18.85
C LYS A 187 12.58 -16.96 -18.07
N GLY A 188 11.81 -17.74 -17.32
CA GLY A 188 12.33 -18.85 -16.49
C GLY A 188 12.90 -18.44 -15.13
N TRP A 189 12.89 -17.14 -14.80
CA TRP A 189 13.36 -16.64 -13.51
C TRP A 189 12.21 -16.13 -12.65
N GLN A 190 12.13 -16.59 -11.42
CA GLN A 190 11.22 -16.04 -10.41
C GLN A 190 11.63 -14.60 -10.10
N THR A 191 10.67 -13.68 -10.03
CA THR A 191 10.90 -12.27 -9.70
C THR A 191 9.88 -11.88 -8.65
N SER A 192 10.35 -11.64 -7.43
CA SER A 192 9.51 -11.35 -6.29
C SER A 192 9.65 -9.89 -5.87
N LYS A 193 8.57 -9.27 -5.38
CA LYS A 193 8.59 -7.94 -4.76
C LYS A 193 8.31 -8.05 -3.28
N LEU A 194 9.15 -7.44 -2.46
CA LEU A 194 9.08 -7.50 -1.00
C LEU A 194 8.94 -6.10 -0.41
N LEU A 195 7.94 -5.87 0.43
CA LEU A 195 7.88 -4.70 1.32
C LEU A 195 8.62 -5.03 2.62
N MET A 196 9.66 -4.28 2.97
CA MET A 196 10.32 -4.43 4.25
C MET A 196 9.46 -3.81 5.36
N LEU A 197 8.95 -4.65 6.26
CA LEU A 197 8.19 -4.22 7.43
C LEU A 197 9.11 -3.71 8.54
N ARG A 198 10.26 -4.36 8.71
CA ARG A 198 11.32 -3.99 9.66
C ARG A 198 12.65 -4.55 9.16
N GLY A 199 13.74 -3.84 9.39
CA GLY A 199 15.09 -4.40 9.28
C GLY A 199 16.15 -3.32 9.14
N THR A 200 17.37 -3.64 9.52
CA THR A 200 18.54 -2.78 9.31
C THR A 200 19.62 -3.56 8.58
N PHE A 201 20.35 -2.89 7.70
CA PHE A 201 21.51 -3.46 7.02
C PHE A 201 22.61 -2.41 6.92
N GLU A 202 23.82 -2.74 7.38
CA GLU A 202 24.96 -1.81 7.43
C GLU A 202 24.60 -0.45 8.09
N GLY A 203 23.73 -0.47 9.10
CA GLY A 203 23.26 0.74 9.80
C GLY A 203 22.15 1.52 9.08
N ALA A 204 21.78 1.16 7.85
CA ALA A 204 20.65 1.75 7.14
C ALA A 204 19.33 1.06 7.53
N ASP A 205 18.30 1.85 7.85
CA ASP A 205 16.93 1.35 8.04
C ASP A 205 16.29 1.00 6.70
N LEU A 206 15.81 -0.24 6.59
CA LEU A 206 15.16 -0.76 5.39
C LEU A 206 13.64 -0.63 5.43
N SER A 207 13.06 -0.28 6.60
CA SER A 207 11.62 -0.29 6.84
C SER A 207 10.87 0.64 5.87
N GLY A 208 9.76 0.16 5.32
CA GLY A 208 8.91 0.92 4.39
C GLY A 208 9.33 0.82 2.93
N ARG A 209 10.54 0.32 2.66
CA ARG A 209 11.06 0.22 1.30
C ARG A 209 10.58 -1.06 0.62
N VAL A 210 10.39 -0.98 -0.69
CA VAL A 210 10.02 -2.12 -1.53
C VAL A 210 11.22 -2.52 -2.39
N TYR A 211 11.53 -3.81 -2.40
CA TYR A 211 12.64 -4.37 -3.16
C TYR A 211 12.15 -5.40 -4.16
N GLN A 212 12.93 -5.60 -5.21
CA GLN A 212 12.72 -6.66 -6.18
C GLN A 212 13.86 -7.68 -6.09
N LEU A 213 13.49 -8.95 -6.00
CA LEU A 213 14.42 -10.07 -5.95
C LEU A 213 14.30 -10.89 -7.25
N GLY A 214 15.44 -11.13 -7.90
CA GLY A 214 15.54 -12.07 -9.02
C GLY A 214 16.02 -13.45 -8.56
N GLY A 215 15.20 -14.47 -8.74
CA GLY A 215 15.47 -15.84 -8.32
C GLY A 215 15.67 -15.96 -6.81
N THR A 216 16.61 -16.82 -6.41
CA THR A 216 17.00 -17.03 -5.00
C THR A 216 18.08 -16.05 -4.51
N LYS A 217 18.53 -15.13 -5.37
CA LYS A 217 19.61 -14.17 -5.09
C LYS A 217 19.29 -12.82 -5.74
N GLY A 218 18.75 -11.88 -4.98
CA GLY A 218 18.57 -10.50 -5.43
C GLY A 218 19.51 -9.55 -4.71
N THR A 219 19.93 -8.49 -5.40
CA THR A 219 20.65 -7.37 -4.80
C THR A 219 19.65 -6.41 -4.17
N LEU A 220 19.79 -6.15 -2.86
CA LEU A 220 18.94 -5.21 -2.12
C LEU A 220 19.56 -3.81 -1.98
N ASP A 221 20.59 -3.51 -2.77
CA ASP A 221 21.30 -2.24 -2.74
C ASP A 221 20.41 -1.06 -3.14
N LYS A 222 19.41 -1.31 -4.00
CA LYS A 222 18.50 -0.28 -4.50
C LYS A 222 17.04 -0.71 -4.34
N PRO A 223 16.28 -0.07 -3.43
CA PRO A 223 14.85 -0.31 -3.39
C PRO A 223 14.20 0.17 -4.69
N VAL A 224 13.19 -0.57 -5.15
CA VAL A 224 12.31 -0.13 -6.25
C VAL A 224 11.49 1.07 -5.81
N ALA A 225 11.13 1.13 -4.53
CA ALA A 225 10.46 2.28 -3.94
C ALA A 225 10.93 2.55 -2.51
N ASN A 226 11.09 3.83 -2.16
CA ASN A 226 11.57 4.25 -0.84
C ASN A 226 10.49 4.25 0.24
N SER A 227 9.22 4.15 -0.15
CA SER A 227 8.08 4.06 0.76
C SER A 227 6.97 3.19 0.14
N TRP A 228 6.00 2.78 0.96
CA TRP A 228 4.83 2.05 0.48
C TRP A 228 4.00 2.93 -0.46
N THR A 229 3.88 4.22 -0.17
CA THR A 229 3.11 5.15 -1.01
C THR A 229 3.78 5.39 -2.37
N ASP A 230 5.11 5.47 -2.40
CA ASP A 230 5.86 5.58 -3.66
C ASP A 230 5.67 4.33 -4.51
N TYR A 231 5.69 3.15 -3.88
CA TYR A 231 5.44 1.89 -4.57
C TYR A 231 4.04 1.86 -5.20
N LEU A 232 3.00 2.21 -4.44
CA LEU A 232 1.63 2.28 -4.97
C LEU A 232 1.51 3.29 -6.12
N THR A 233 2.25 4.40 -6.07
CA THR A 233 2.29 5.38 -7.15
C THR A 233 2.89 4.79 -8.43
N GLN A 234 4.03 4.11 -8.31
CA GLN A 234 4.65 3.41 -9.44
C GLN A 234 3.74 2.32 -10.02
N GLU A 235 3.01 1.60 -9.18
CA GLU A 235 2.08 0.55 -9.62
C GLU A 235 0.90 1.15 -10.41
N LEU A 236 0.36 2.29 -9.97
CA LEU A 236 -0.66 3.04 -10.71
C LEU A 236 -0.14 3.49 -12.09
N GLU A 237 1.09 4.00 -12.16
CA GLU A 237 1.75 4.43 -13.40
C GLU A 237 2.04 3.25 -14.34
N ARG A 238 2.42 2.10 -13.78
CA ARG A 238 2.64 0.86 -14.52
C ARG A 238 1.33 0.38 -15.17
N GLU A 239 0.22 0.39 -14.43
CA GLU A 239 -1.09 0.03 -15.00
C GLU A 239 -1.53 1.00 -16.10
N ALA A 240 -1.27 2.31 -15.93
CA ALA A 240 -1.53 3.31 -16.97
C ALA A 240 -0.71 3.05 -18.24
N THR A 241 0.55 2.63 -18.09
CA THR A 241 1.41 2.30 -19.23
C THR A 241 0.94 1.04 -19.94
N TRP A 242 0.64 -0.02 -19.19
CA TRP A 242 0.11 -1.27 -19.74
C TRP A 242 -1.20 -1.05 -20.52
N LEU A 243 -2.12 -0.23 -20.00
CA LEU A 243 -3.37 0.08 -20.68
C LEU A 243 -3.12 0.75 -22.04
N ARG A 244 -2.22 1.74 -22.09
CA ARG A 244 -1.84 2.43 -23.34
C ARG A 244 -1.21 1.49 -24.37
N GLU A 245 -0.39 0.54 -23.93
CA GLU A 245 0.20 -0.46 -24.83
C GLU A 245 -0.84 -1.40 -25.40
N ARG A 246 -1.78 -1.87 -24.56
CA ARG A 246 -2.87 -2.73 -24.99
C ARG A 246 -3.77 -2.04 -26.03
N GLU A 247 -4.10 -0.77 -25.82
CA GLU A 247 -4.89 0.03 -26.77
C GLU A 247 -4.19 0.23 -28.13
N ARG A 248 -2.85 0.19 -28.18
CA ARG A 248 -2.11 0.27 -29.46
C ARG A 248 -2.10 -1.03 -30.25
N THR A 249 -2.36 -2.16 -29.60
CA THR A 249 -2.32 -3.49 -30.23
C THR A 249 -3.69 -3.99 -30.70
N CYS A 250 -4.77 -3.28 -30.37
CA CYS A 250 -6.14 -3.61 -30.80
C CYS A 250 -6.59 -2.67 -31.93
#